data_AF-A0A447MZ13-F1
#
_entry.id   AF-A0A447MZ13-F1
#
_cell.length_a   1.000
_cell.length_b   1.000
_cell.length_c   1.000
_cell.angle_alpha   90.00
_cell.angle_beta   90.00
_cell.angle_gamma   90.00
#
_symmetry.space_group_name_H-M   'P 1'
#
loop_
_entity.id
_entity.type
_entity.pdbx_description
1 polymer ?
#
loop_
_entity_poly.entity_id
_entity_poly.type
_entity_poly.pdbx_seq_one_letter_code
_entity_poly.pdbx_strand_id
1 'polypeptide(L)'
;MAYPISQAADITAFKAEMVPVGDDQLPMIEQTNEIVHKMNSLFSSPVLRPCQALLSDTGRLPGIDGSAKMSKSLGNTLLLSASEETIHRAVSAMYTDPGHLKISDPGKIEGNVVFTWLDAFHPDKAKVAAMKAHYQQGGLGDRVCKNELETCLQELIAPIRERRATFIADKGMLMELLKKGSERAHEVTQKTLQEVKRGLGLPTLFQV
;
A
#
# COMPACT_ATOMS: atom_id res chain seq x y z
N MET A 1 3.30 -14.53 -18.82
CA MET A 1 4.67 -14.19 -19.24
C MET A 1 4.84 -12.74 -19.71
N ALA A 2 3.79 -12.00 -20.11
CA ALA A 2 3.92 -10.61 -20.58
C ALA A 2 3.54 -9.50 -19.58
N TYR A 3 3.11 -9.85 -18.36
CA TYR A 3 2.62 -8.87 -17.37
C TYR A 3 3.63 -7.76 -17.00
N PRO A 4 4.94 -8.06 -16.83
CA PRO A 4 5.94 -7.02 -16.60
C PRO A 4 6.06 -6.01 -17.74
N ILE A 5 5.79 -6.42 -18.98
CA ILE A 5 5.84 -5.53 -20.16
C ILE A 5 4.66 -4.55 -20.14
N SER A 6 3.45 -5.01 -19.79
CA SER A 6 2.31 -4.10 -19.63
C SER A 6 2.53 -3.11 -18.49
N GLN A 7 3.16 -3.51 -17.38
CA GLN A 7 3.48 -2.59 -16.29
C GLN A 7 4.56 -1.56 -16.70
N ALA A 8 5.59 -1.99 -17.44
CA ALA A 8 6.56 -1.07 -18.01
C ALA A 8 5.90 -0.07 -18.97
N ALA A 9 4.91 -0.51 -19.77
CA ALA A 9 4.12 0.38 -20.62
C ALA A 9 3.30 1.38 -19.78
N ASP A 10 2.67 0.95 -18.69
CA ASP A 10 1.95 1.84 -17.78
C ASP A 10 2.89 2.92 -17.20
N ILE A 11 4.04 2.54 -16.65
CA ILE A 11 5.03 3.47 -16.08
C ILE A 11 5.53 4.47 -17.13
N THR A 12 5.94 3.95 -18.29
CA THR A 12 6.57 4.77 -19.34
C THR A 12 5.57 5.66 -20.07
N ALA A 13 4.31 5.26 -20.23
CA ALA A 13 3.27 6.08 -20.84
C ALA A 13 3.01 7.37 -20.05
N PHE A 14 3.15 7.31 -18.72
CA PHE A 14 3.08 8.50 -17.85
C PHE A 14 4.43 9.20 -17.65
N LYS A 15 5.52 8.65 -18.19
CA LYS A 15 6.90 9.10 -17.90
C LYS A 15 7.15 9.24 -16.39
N ALA A 16 6.63 8.30 -15.61
CA ALA A 16 6.79 8.32 -14.17
C ALA A 16 8.27 8.15 -13.79
N GLU A 17 8.79 9.07 -12.98
CA GLU A 17 10.19 9.04 -12.53
C GLU A 17 10.36 8.34 -11.19
N MET A 18 9.29 8.23 -10.40
CA MET A 18 9.27 7.58 -9.09
C MET A 18 8.07 6.65 -9.01
N VAL A 19 8.28 5.39 -8.64
CA VAL A 19 7.23 4.36 -8.56
C VAL A 19 7.26 3.69 -7.18
N PRO A 20 6.24 3.91 -6.33
CA PRO A 20 6.09 3.20 -5.07
C PRO A 20 5.91 1.70 -5.30
N VAL A 21 6.80 0.89 -4.72
CA VAL A 21 6.81 -0.55 -4.88
C VAL A 21 7.24 -1.26 -3.59
N GLY A 22 6.88 -2.54 -3.46
CA GLY A 22 7.51 -3.42 -2.47
C GLY A 22 8.82 -3.99 -2.99
N ASP A 23 9.67 -4.49 -2.10
CA ASP A 23 10.98 -5.08 -2.44
C ASP A 23 10.88 -6.18 -3.51
N ASP A 24 9.78 -6.94 -3.50
CA ASP A 24 9.51 -8.01 -4.46
C ASP A 24 9.26 -7.54 -5.90
N GLN A 25 9.12 -6.23 -6.11
CA GLN A 25 8.86 -5.62 -7.42
C GLN A 25 10.09 -4.87 -7.97
N LEU A 26 11.22 -4.82 -7.24
CA LEU A 26 12.46 -4.22 -7.74
C LEU A 26 12.89 -4.80 -9.10
N PRO A 27 12.83 -6.13 -9.34
CA PRO A 27 13.17 -6.68 -10.67
C PRO A 27 12.26 -6.16 -11.80
N MET A 28 11.00 -5.80 -11.51
CA MET A 28 10.08 -5.22 -12.49
C MET A 28 10.49 -3.78 -12.85
N ILE A 29 10.96 -3.01 -11.87
CA ILE A 29 11.49 -1.65 -12.10
C ILE A 29 12.79 -1.70 -12.91
N GLU A 30 13.69 -2.63 -12.60
CA GLU A 30 14.92 -2.87 -13.37
C GLU A 30 14.59 -3.22 -14.83
N GLN A 31 13.70 -4.18 -15.05
CA GLN A 31 13.25 -4.56 -16.39
C GLN A 31 12.58 -3.39 -17.13
N THR A 32 11.80 -2.56 -16.43
CA THR A 32 11.22 -1.34 -17.02
C THR A 32 12.32 -0.39 -17.50
N ASN A 33 13.37 -0.19 -16.72
CA ASN A 33 14.50 0.67 -17.07
C ASN A 33 15.37 0.11 -18.21
N GLU A 34 15.50 -1.21 -18.32
CA GLU A 34 16.12 -1.87 -19.48
C GLU A 34 15.30 -1.64 -20.76
N ILE A 35 13.97 -1.79 -20.68
CA ILE A 35 13.06 -1.48 -21.79
C ILE A 35 13.20 -0.01 -22.21
N VAL A 36 13.22 0.92 -21.24
CA VAL A 36 13.43 2.35 -21.51
C VAL A 36 14.74 2.59 -22.24
N HIS A 37 15.86 2.02 -21.76
CA HIS A 37 17.16 2.16 -22.41
C HIS A 37 17.14 1.61 -23.84
N LYS A 38 16.57 0.41 -24.01
CA LYS A 38 16.47 -0.21 -25.33
C LYS A 38 15.64 0.64 -26.29
N MET A 39 14.47 1.10 -25.86
CA MET A 39 13.60 1.94 -26.68
C MET A 39 14.27 3.26 -27.05
N ASN A 40 14.90 3.93 -26.08
CA ASN A 40 15.62 5.18 -26.34
C ASN A 40 16.78 5.00 -27.33
N SER A 41 17.43 3.83 -27.37
CA SER A 41 18.47 3.51 -28.37
C SER A 41 17.94 3.41 -29.80
N LEU A 42 16.64 3.18 -29.98
CA LEU A 42 15.98 3.08 -31.28
C LEU A 42 15.50 4.44 -31.81
N PHE A 43 15.42 5.45 -30.94
CA PHE A 43 14.97 6.79 -31.30
C PHE A 43 16.14 7.67 -31.71
N SER A 44 15.87 8.71 -32.51
CA SER A 44 16.86 9.74 -32.82
C SER A 44 17.23 10.62 -31.61
N SER A 45 16.37 10.67 -30.60
CA SER A 45 16.61 11.33 -29.31
C SER A 45 15.81 10.62 -28.20
N PRO A 46 16.27 10.62 -26.93
CA PRO A 46 15.56 9.97 -25.83
C PRO A 46 14.15 10.54 -25.62
N VAL A 47 13.14 9.66 -25.53
CA VAL A 47 11.72 10.01 -25.35
C VAL A 47 11.20 9.54 -23.99
N LEU A 48 11.54 8.30 -23.62
CA LEU A 48 11.12 7.67 -22.37
C LEU A 48 12.09 7.99 -21.23
N ARG A 49 11.59 7.99 -19.99
CA ARG A 49 12.39 8.27 -18.80
C ARG A 49 12.50 7.01 -17.94
N PRO A 50 13.69 6.71 -17.39
CA PRO A 50 13.82 5.66 -16.39
C PRO A 50 13.11 6.11 -15.10
N CYS A 51 12.74 5.14 -14.27
CA CYS A 51 12.08 5.37 -13.00
C CYS A 51 12.90 4.82 -11.84
N GLN A 52 12.73 5.41 -10.67
CA GLN A 52 13.30 4.96 -9.41
C GLN A 52 12.23 4.30 -8.56
N ALA A 53 12.59 3.19 -7.94
CA ALA A 53 11.73 2.54 -6.96
C ALA A 53 11.65 3.39 -5.69
N LEU A 54 10.43 3.62 -5.19
CA LEU A 54 10.18 4.17 -3.86
C LEU A 54 9.78 3.04 -2.93
N LEU A 55 10.69 2.65 -2.04
CA LEU A 55 10.46 1.62 -1.02
C LEU A 55 9.89 2.24 0.26
N SER A 56 9.05 1.49 0.95
CA SER A 56 8.54 1.86 2.26
C SER A 56 9.51 1.43 3.35
N ASP A 57 9.70 2.27 4.37
CA ASP A 57 10.44 1.90 5.59
C ASP A 57 9.71 0.84 6.43
N THR A 58 8.41 0.68 6.19
CA THR A 58 7.58 -0.33 6.85
C THR A 58 7.44 -1.56 5.97
N GLY A 59 7.82 -2.71 6.53
CA GLY A 59 7.66 -4.01 5.90
C GLY A 59 6.19 -4.42 5.74
N ARG A 60 5.98 -5.63 5.21
CA ARG A 60 4.63 -6.17 5.03
C ARG A 60 3.90 -6.28 6.37
N LEU A 61 2.67 -5.80 6.41
CA LEU A 61 1.83 -5.93 7.59
C LEU A 61 1.43 -7.41 7.79
N PRO A 62 1.62 -7.98 9.00
CA PRO A 62 1.20 -9.34 9.29
C PRO A 62 -0.33 -9.45 9.30
N GLY A 63 -0.83 -10.64 9.00
CA GLY A 63 -2.26 -10.96 9.15
C GLY A 63 -2.69 -10.87 10.61
N ILE A 64 -4.00 -10.73 10.85
CA ILE A 64 -4.55 -10.72 12.22
C ILE A 64 -4.25 -12.03 12.98
N ASP A 65 -3.94 -13.10 12.24
CA ASP A 65 -3.57 -14.44 12.72
C ASP A 65 -2.08 -14.59 13.07
N GLY A 66 -1.25 -13.56 12.84
CA GLY A 66 0.19 -13.61 13.04
C GLY A 66 0.99 -14.19 11.87
N SER A 67 0.35 -14.52 10.76
CA SER A 67 1.05 -14.88 9.54
C SER A 67 1.88 -13.70 9.01
N ALA A 68 2.98 -14.02 8.30
CA ALA A 68 3.91 -13.02 7.77
C ALA A 68 3.31 -12.04 6.75
N LYS A 69 2.08 -12.28 6.26
CA LYS A 69 1.41 -11.42 5.29
C LYS A 69 -0.10 -11.44 5.50
N MET A 70 -0.68 -10.24 5.58
CA MET A 70 -2.10 -10.04 5.41
C MET A 70 -2.54 -10.26 3.95
N SER A 71 -3.52 -11.14 3.71
CA SER A 71 -4.11 -11.37 2.39
C SER A 71 -5.58 -11.75 2.47
N LYS A 72 -6.38 -11.25 1.52
CA LYS A 72 -7.79 -11.62 1.40
C LYS A 72 -7.96 -13.13 1.16
N SER A 73 -7.06 -13.73 0.39
CA SER A 73 -7.08 -15.17 0.09
C SER A 73 -6.79 -16.05 1.31
N LEU A 74 -6.10 -15.51 2.32
CA LEU A 74 -5.79 -16.21 3.56
C LEU A 74 -6.86 -15.99 4.64
N GLY A 75 -7.87 -15.14 4.38
CA GLY A 75 -8.94 -14.86 5.33
C GLY A 75 -8.51 -14.07 6.58
N ASN A 76 -7.28 -13.53 6.60
CA ASN A 76 -6.66 -12.91 7.77
C ASN A 76 -6.55 -11.37 7.68
N THR A 77 -7.43 -10.75 6.88
CA THR A 77 -7.39 -9.32 6.55
C THR A 77 -8.38 -8.50 7.37
N LEU A 78 -7.99 -7.28 7.72
CA LEU A 78 -8.91 -6.23 8.15
C LEU A 78 -9.09 -5.20 7.02
N LEU A 79 -10.31 -5.06 6.51
CA LEU A 79 -10.58 -4.14 5.40
C LEU A 79 -10.74 -2.71 5.90
N LEU A 80 -10.40 -1.72 5.07
CA LEU A 80 -10.68 -0.29 5.34
C LEU A 80 -12.19 0.03 5.43
N SER A 81 -13.04 -0.90 5.01
CA SER A 81 -14.50 -0.81 5.14
C SER A 81 -15.07 -1.59 6.33
N ALA A 82 -14.22 -2.15 7.20
CA ALA A 82 -14.64 -2.96 8.33
C ALA A 82 -15.55 -2.16 9.29
N SER A 83 -16.61 -2.77 9.81
CA SER A 83 -17.41 -2.15 10.87
C SER A 83 -16.62 -2.05 12.18
N GLU A 84 -17.11 -1.26 13.13
CA GLU A 84 -16.51 -1.15 14.46
C GLU A 84 -16.44 -2.52 15.13
N GLU A 85 -17.54 -3.27 15.05
CA GLU A 85 -17.62 -4.65 15.53
C GLU A 85 -16.60 -5.57 14.84
N THR A 86 -16.36 -5.40 13.53
CA THR A 86 -15.38 -6.22 12.80
C THR A 86 -13.96 -5.89 13.26
N ILE A 87 -13.65 -4.61 13.49
CA ILE A 87 -12.36 -4.18 14.05
C ILE A 87 -12.20 -4.76 15.47
N HIS A 88 -13.20 -4.62 16.32
CA HIS A 88 -13.21 -5.15 17.68
C HIS A 88 -12.93 -6.66 17.71
N ARG A 89 -13.67 -7.45 16.90
CA ARG A 89 -13.48 -8.90 16.81
C ARG A 89 -12.09 -9.26 16.29
N ALA A 90 -11.59 -8.55 15.28
CA ALA A 90 -10.27 -8.80 14.71
C ALA A 90 -9.16 -8.54 15.72
N VAL A 91 -9.16 -7.37 16.37
CA VAL A 91 -8.15 -6.99 17.36
C VAL A 91 -8.22 -7.90 18.59
N SER A 92 -9.42 -8.26 19.04
CA SER A 92 -9.61 -9.22 20.13
C SER A 92 -8.99 -10.58 19.83
N ALA A 93 -9.08 -11.05 18.58
CA ALA A 93 -8.53 -12.32 18.13
C ALA A 93 -7.02 -12.28 17.80
N MET A 94 -6.39 -11.10 17.75
CA MET A 94 -4.97 -11.00 17.37
C MET A 94 -4.05 -11.78 18.30
N TYR A 95 -3.08 -12.46 17.71
CA TYR A 95 -2.03 -13.16 18.42
C TYR A 95 -1.06 -12.18 19.10
N THR A 96 -0.77 -12.40 20.39
CA THR A 96 0.18 -11.60 21.16
C THR A 96 1.42 -12.43 21.50
N ASP A 97 1.53 -12.94 22.72
CA ASP A 97 2.64 -13.77 23.20
C ASP A 97 2.08 -14.96 24.00
N PRO A 98 2.33 -16.21 23.59
CA PRO A 98 1.82 -17.39 24.28
C PRO A 98 2.47 -17.56 25.67
N GLY A 99 3.63 -16.94 25.92
CA GLY A 99 4.33 -16.98 27.20
C GLY A 99 3.83 -15.94 28.21
N HIS A 100 3.05 -14.95 27.77
CA HIS A 100 2.51 -13.90 28.64
C HIS A 100 1.17 -14.34 29.25
N LEU A 101 1.24 -15.08 30.35
CA LEU A 101 0.08 -15.73 30.97
C LEU A 101 -0.63 -14.84 32.01
N LYS A 102 0.14 -14.01 32.73
CA LYS A 102 -0.38 -13.06 33.72
C LYS A 102 0.11 -11.66 33.40
N ILE A 103 -0.67 -10.65 33.81
CA ILE A 103 -0.33 -9.23 33.63
C ILE A 103 1.05 -8.90 34.21
N SER A 104 1.45 -9.54 35.32
CA SER A 104 2.75 -9.31 35.97
C SER A 104 3.93 -9.92 35.23
N ASP A 105 3.70 -10.87 34.32
CA ASP A 105 4.77 -11.59 33.64
C ASP A 105 5.39 -10.68 32.56
N PRO A 106 6.70 -10.74 32.33
CA PRO A 106 7.33 -10.03 31.23
C PRO A 106 6.91 -10.65 29.90
N GLY A 107 6.50 -9.82 28.95
CA GLY A 107 6.06 -10.26 27.62
C GLY A 107 7.07 -9.97 26.50
N LYS A 108 6.97 -10.74 25.40
CA LYS A 108 7.80 -10.60 24.20
C LYS A 108 7.14 -9.71 23.14
N ILE A 109 7.92 -8.78 22.57
CA ILE A 109 7.46 -7.90 21.47
C ILE A 109 7.62 -8.57 20.10
N GLU A 110 8.72 -9.30 19.89
CA GLU A 110 8.97 -10.01 18.64
C GLU A 110 7.91 -11.11 18.45
N GLY A 111 7.21 -11.08 17.32
CA GLY A 111 6.08 -11.97 17.01
C GLY A 111 4.72 -11.47 17.51
N ASN A 112 4.67 -10.40 18.29
CA ASN A 112 3.42 -9.83 18.79
C ASN A 112 2.77 -8.94 17.72
N VAL A 113 1.65 -9.43 17.16
CA VAL A 113 0.92 -8.77 16.07
C VAL A 113 0.40 -7.41 16.50
N VAL A 114 -0.06 -7.29 17.75
CA VAL A 114 -0.63 -6.04 18.29
C VAL A 114 0.41 -4.93 18.26
N PHE A 115 1.63 -5.19 18.74
CA PHE A 115 2.70 -4.17 18.69
C PHE A 115 3.16 -3.85 17.28
N THR A 116 3.16 -4.83 16.38
CA THR A 116 3.49 -4.59 14.96
C THR A 116 2.48 -3.64 14.31
N TRP A 117 1.21 -3.78 14.64
CA TRP A 117 0.17 -2.87 14.15
C TRP A 117 0.17 -1.51 14.85
N LEU A 118 0.46 -1.45 16.15
CA LEU A 118 0.67 -0.18 16.85
C LEU A 118 1.84 0.60 16.23
N ASP A 119 2.95 -0.07 15.90
CA ASP A 119 4.07 0.54 15.21
C ASP A 119 3.69 1.10 13.83
N ALA A 120 2.80 0.42 13.10
CA ALA A 120 2.36 0.87 11.79
C ALA A 120 1.41 2.08 11.88
N PHE A 121 0.41 2.01 12.76
CA PHE A 121 -0.75 2.91 12.70
C PHE A 121 -0.85 3.94 13.83
N HIS A 122 -0.24 3.67 14.99
CA HIS A 122 -0.38 4.59 16.12
C HIS A 122 0.38 5.90 15.84
N PRO A 123 -0.27 7.07 15.93
CA PRO A 123 0.38 8.34 15.60
C PRO A 123 1.46 8.74 16.60
N ASP A 124 1.26 8.45 17.90
CA ASP A 124 2.24 8.71 18.94
C ASP A 124 3.18 7.51 19.11
N LYS A 125 4.37 7.59 18.51
CA LYS A 125 5.40 6.55 18.60
C LYS A 125 6.06 6.48 19.98
N ALA A 126 6.08 7.57 20.73
CA ALA A 126 6.67 7.58 22.07
C ALA A 126 5.80 6.78 23.05
N LYS A 127 4.47 6.91 22.95
CA LYS A 127 3.52 6.07 23.70
C LYS A 127 3.69 4.59 23.39
N VAL A 128 3.82 4.22 22.11
CA VAL A 128 4.06 2.81 21.72
C VAL A 128 5.38 2.30 22.31
N ALA A 129 6.45 3.10 22.26
CA ALA A 129 7.73 2.73 22.86
C ALA A 129 7.63 2.52 24.38
N ALA A 130 6.90 3.40 25.08
CA ALA A 130 6.66 3.26 26.52
C ALA A 130 5.82 2.00 26.85
N MET A 131 4.79 1.71 26.06
CA MET A 131 4.00 0.49 26.21
C MET A 131 4.83 -0.77 25.98
N LYS A 132 5.71 -0.78 24.98
CA LYS A 132 6.64 -1.89 24.74
C LYS A 132 7.55 -2.12 25.94
N ALA A 133 8.15 -1.05 26.48
CA ALA A 133 9.02 -1.14 27.65
C ALA A 133 8.26 -1.70 28.87
N HIS A 134 7.04 -1.22 29.12
CA HIS A 134 6.20 -1.71 30.22
C HIS A 134 5.79 -3.18 30.01
N TYR A 135 5.42 -3.57 28.78
CA TYR A 135 5.10 -4.96 28.45
C TYR A 135 6.29 -5.91 28.68
N GLN A 136 7.51 -5.48 28.30
CA GLN A 136 8.73 -6.28 28.49
C GLN A 136 9.16 -6.39 29.96
N GLN A 137 8.84 -5.39 30.79
CA GLN A 137 9.09 -5.43 32.22
C GLN A 137 8.07 -6.28 32.99
N GLY A 138 6.88 -6.45 32.42
CA GLY A 138 5.70 -6.98 33.10
C GLY A 138 4.91 -5.86 33.80
N GLY A 139 3.60 -6.08 33.94
CA GLY A 139 2.64 -5.13 34.50
C GLY A 139 1.61 -4.61 33.48
N LEU A 140 1.79 -4.88 32.19
CA LEU A 140 0.89 -4.45 31.12
C LEU A 140 0.17 -5.64 30.47
N GLY A 141 -1.14 -5.76 30.70
CA GLY A 141 -1.94 -6.85 30.14
C GLY A 141 -2.22 -6.69 28.63
N ASP A 142 -2.31 -7.82 27.91
CA ASP A 142 -2.64 -7.85 26.48
C ASP A 142 -3.90 -7.08 26.11
N ARG A 143 -4.92 -7.13 26.98
CA ARG A 143 -6.18 -6.41 26.79
C ARG A 143 -5.96 -4.90 26.69
N VAL A 144 -5.04 -4.35 27.46
CA VAL A 144 -4.74 -2.90 27.41
C VAL A 144 -4.09 -2.55 26.07
N CYS A 145 -3.11 -3.34 25.63
CA CYS A 145 -2.47 -3.18 24.32
C CYS A 145 -3.48 -3.30 23.16
N LYS A 146 -4.38 -4.28 23.24
CA LYS A 146 -5.45 -4.49 22.26
C LYS A 146 -6.46 -3.34 22.23
N ASN A 147 -6.90 -2.85 23.39
CA ASN A 147 -7.81 -1.70 23.45
C ASN A 147 -7.19 -0.43 22.85
N GLU A 148 -5.89 -0.22 23.07
CA GLU A 148 -5.16 0.90 22.47
C GLU A 148 -5.12 0.76 20.94
N LEU A 149 -4.79 -0.44 20.44
CA LEU A 149 -4.79 -0.70 19.01
C LEU A 149 -6.19 -0.54 18.40
N GLU A 150 -7.22 -1.05 19.07
CA GLU A 150 -8.61 -0.90 18.63
C GLU A 150 -8.96 0.58 18.49
N THR A 151 -8.72 1.38 19.53
CA THR A 151 -8.99 2.83 19.51
C THR A 151 -8.29 3.50 18.33
N CYS A 152 -7.00 3.25 18.16
CA CYS A 152 -6.20 3.77 17.04
C CYS A 152 -6.79 3.39 15.67
N LEU A 153 -7.20 2.13 15.48
CA LEU A 153 -7.79 1.66 14.22
C LEU A 153 -9.18 2.25 13.98
N GLN A 154 -10.02 2.38 15.01
CA GLN A 154 -11.34 3.00 14.88
C GLN A 154 -11.21 4.45 14.44
N GLU A 155 -10.33 5.23 15.08
CA GLU A 155 -10.07 6.63 14.74
C GLU A 155 -9.52 6.79 13.32
N LEU A 156 -8.60 5.92 12.91
CA LEU A 156 -8.04 5.91 11.56
C LEU A 156 -9.10 5.57 10.50
N ILE A 157 -9.92 4.55 10.75
CA ILE A 157 -10.83 3.97 9.76
C ILE A 157 -12.17 4.71 9.69
N ALA A 158 -12.66 5.31 10.79
CA ALA A 158 -13.92 6.06 10.83
C ALA A 158 -14.08 7.08 9.68
N PRO A 159 -13.17 8.05 9.46
CA PRO A 159 -13.32 9.01 8.36
C PRO A 159 -13.20 8.35 6.97
N ILE A 160 -12.52 7.20 6.85
CA ILE A 160 -12.46 6.44 5.59
C ILE A 160 -13.81 5.78 5.30
N ARG A 161 -14.47 5.21 6.33
CA ARG A 161 -15.80 4.60 6.21
C ARG A 161 -16.87 5.62 5.83
N GLU A 162 -16.84 6.79 6.45
CA GLU A 162 -17.75 7.89 6.13
C GLU A 162 -17.61 8.33 4.68
N ARG A 163 -16.39 8.65 4.23
CA ARG A 163 -16.14 9.03 2.82
C ARG A 163 -16.57 7.92 1.85
N ARG A 164 -16.28 6.66 2.18
CA ARG A 164 -16.72 5.51 1.37
C ARG A 164 -18.25 5.46 1.27
N ALA A 165 -18.98 5.70 2.36
CA ALA A 165 -20.43 5.71 2.35
C ALA A 165 -20.98 6.82 1.43
N THR A 166 -20.39 8.02 1.46
CA THR A 166 -20.74 9.11 0.55
C THR A 166 -20.60 8.71 -0.92
N PHE A 167 -19.45 8.15 -1.32
CA PHE A 167 -19.21 7.77 -2.72
C PHE A 167 -20.05 6.58 -3.19
N ILE A 168 -20.47 5.70 -2.29
CA ILE A 168 -21.34 4.56 -2.65
C ILE A 168 -22.80 4.98 -2.77
N ALA A 169 -23.23 5.96 -1.96
CA ALA A 169 -24.57 6.53 -2.03
C ALA A 169 -24.81 7.26 -3.37
N ASP A 170 -23.77 7.89 -3.93
CA ASP A 170 -23.81 8.54 -5.23
C ASP A 170 -22.87 7.87 -6.24
N LYS A 171 -23.37 6.80 -6.88
CA LYS A 171 -22.66 6.11 -7.96
C LYS A 171 -22.39 7.02 -9.16
N GLY A 172 -23.23 8.03 -9.40
CA GLY A 172 -23.05 8.97 -10.51
C GLY A 172 -21.78 9.80 -10.32
N MET A 173 -21.64 10.40 -9.12
CA MET A 173 -20.42 11.11 -8.72
C MET A 173 -19.18 10.21 -8.81
N LEU A 174 -19.26 8.97 -8.32
CA LEU A 174 -18.13 8.04 -8.37
C LEU A 174 -17.70 7.72 -9.82
N MET A 175 -18.66 7.45 -10.70
CA MET A 175 -18.37 7.20 -12.12
C MET A 175 -17.79 8.42 -12.82
N GLU A 176 -18.30 9.61 -12.52
CA GLU A 176 -17.78 10.87 -13.07
C GLU A 176 -16.33 11.14 -12.60
N LEU A 177 -16.02 10.84 -11.33
CA LEU A 177 -14.66 10.95 -10.81
C LEU A 177 -13.68 10.01 -11.54
N LEU A 178 -14.07 8.74 -11.75
CA LEU A 178 -13.27 7.76 -12.49
C LEU A 178 -13.10 8.15 -13.97
N LYS A 179 -14.16 8.68 -14.58
CA LYS A 179 -14.14 9.16 -15.96
C LYS A 179 -13.15 10.31 -16.12
N LYS A 180 -13.25 11.36 -15.29
CA LYS A 180 -12.32 12.51 -15.32
C LYS A 180 -10.86 12.09 -15.14
N GLY A 181 -10.60 11.16 -14.22
CA GLY A 181 -9.27 10.61 -14.02
C GLY A 181 -8.75 9.87 -15.27
N SER A 182 -9.61 9.08 -15.90
CA SER A 182 -9.30 8.33 -17.12
C SER A 182 -9.07 9.24 -18.32
N GLU A 183 -9.86 10.30 -18.48
CA GLU A 183 -9.70 11.30 -19.54
C GLU A 183 -8.36 12.04 -19.40
N ARG A 184 -8.04 12.51 -18.19
CA ARG A 184 -6.74 13.14 -17.90
C ARG A 184 -5.58 12.17 -18.16
N ALA A 185 -5.73 10.91 -17.75
CA ALA A 185 -4.72 9.88 -18.01
C ALA A 185 -4.55 9.63 -19.52
N HIS A 186 -5.65 9.60 -20.26
CA HIS A 186 -5.64 9.44 -21.71
C HIS A 186 -4.88 10.60 -22.39
N GLU A 187 -5.17 11.84 -22.03
CA GLU A 187 -4.47 13.01 -22.58
C GLU A 187 -2.95 12.96 -22.36
N VAL A 188 -2.50 12.57 -21.17
CA VAL A 188 -1.08 12.44 -20.85
C VAL A 188 -0.44 11.32 -21.65
N THR A 189 -1.05 10.13 -21.65
CA THR A 189 -0.49 8.95 -22.32
C THR A 189 -0.51 9.05 -23.84
N GLN A 190 -1.49 9.74 -24.44
CA GLN A 190 -1.52 9.99 -25.88
C GLN A 190 -0.36 10.88 -26.33
N LYS A 191 0.04 11.89 -25.54
CA LYS A 191 1.22 12.71 -25.84
C LYS A 191 2.48 11.85 -25.89
N THR A 192 2.70 11.02 -24.87
CA THR A 192 3.84 10.09 -24.85
C THR A 192 3.80 9.12 -26.03
N LEU A 193 2.61 8.57 -26.37
CA LEU A 193 2.46 7.67 -27.51
C LEU A 193 2.80 8.34 -28.84
N GLN A 194 2.40 9.60 -29.04
CA GLN A 194 2.74 10.38 -30.24
C GLN A 194 4.26 10.58 -30.36
N GLU A 195 4.93 10.93 -29.26
CA GLU A 195 6.38 11.08 -29.24
C GLU A 195 7.11 9.76 -29.54
N VAL A 196 6.65 8.64 -28.98
CA VAL A 196 7.21 7.31 -29.27
C VAL A 196 7.00 6.94 -30.73
N LYS A 197 5.80 7.15 -31.29
CA LYS A 197 5.52 6.90 -32.72
C LYS A 197 6.45 7.73 -33.60
N ARG A 198 6.61 9.02 -33.31
CA ARG A 198 7.53 9.91 -34.03
C ARG A 198 8.98 9.46 -33.91
N GLY A 199 9.42 9.06 -32.71
CA GLY A 199 10.77 8.55 -32.46
C GLY A 199 11.08 7.27 -33.23
N LEU A 200 10.07 6.43 -33.49
CA LEU A 200 10.16 5.22 -34.31
C LEU A 200 9.95 5.45 -35.81
N GLY A 201 9.64 6.68 -36.25
CA GLY A 201 9.30 6.97 -37.63
C GLY A 201 7.95 6.40 -38.09
N LEU A 202 7.05 6.08 -37.15
CA LEU A 202 5.69 5.62 -37.46
C LEU A 202 4.79 6.79 -37.85
N PRO A 203 3.81 6.59 -38.75
CA PRO A 203 2.85 7.62 -39.11
C PRO A 203 2.06 8.07 -37.87
N THR A 204 2.16 9.35 -37.54
CA THR A 204 1.23 10.02 -36.62
C THR A 204 0.17 10.68 -37.49
N LEU A 205 -1.11 10.27 -37.37
CA LEU A 205 -2.20 10.96 -38.06
C LEU A 205 -2.13 12.45 -37.73
N PHE A 206 -2.12 13.29 -38.77
CA PHE A 206 -2.13 14.74 -38.64
C PHE A 206 -3.31 15.15 -37.75
N GLN A 207 -3.03 15.70 -36.56
CA GLN A 207 -4.01 16.56 -35.88
C GLN A 207 -3.79 17.96 -36.43
N VAL A 208 -4.80 18.44 -37.16
CA VAL A 208 -4.96 19.83 -37.62
C VAL A 208 -4.97 20.76 -36.42
#